data_AF-A0A254S4H4-F1
#
_entry.id   AF-A0A254S4H4-F1
#
_cell.length_a   1.000
_cell.length_b   1.000
_cell.length_c   1.000
_cell.angle_alpha   90.00
_cell.angle_beta   90.00
_cell.angle_gamma   90.00
#
_symmetry.space_group_name_H-M   'P 1'
#
loop_
_entity.id
_entity.type
_entity.pdbx_description
1 polymer ?
#
loop_
_entity_poly.entity_id
_entity_poly.type
_entity_poly.pdbx_seq_one_letter_code
_entity_poly.pdbx_strand_id
1 'polypeptide(L)'
;MFAKNKINIYDYSDYRKFLQEFYELEKSLDSSFSYRVFAAAVGMDASLLLKILQGKRHISPKCIDVFVNFFHFKDAKAEYFREMIAYGKAKNDEDVRSHFETLQKMRPAACRELDEARYRYFQQWYYPMIRSALDVFNYRGTQDAAALGECCIPKLSASQVENAVDALLQLGLARANKDGRVVPTDAHLKTMEHWLSACISDYQSSIAELAGKSIQNTPKEKRDISTLTMALDSQQIDKIREILAKTRKAIVNVVNAMPPQICDSVYQLNFQLFPMMKKEEQ
;
A
#
# COMPACT_ATOMS: atom_id res chain seq x y z
N MET A 1 -4.85 -17.82 28.92
CA MET A 1 -3.88 -18.41 27.96
C MET A 1 -4.01 -17.61 26.68
N PHE A 2 -2.91 -17.04 26.17
CA PHE A 2 -2.95 -16.16 24.99
C PHE A 2 -3.40 -16.91 23.73
N ALA A 3 -4.20 -16.28 22.88
CA ALA A 3 -4.71 -16.75 21.58
C ALA A 3 -3.65 -16.73 20.46
N LYS A 4 -2.42 -17.16 20.77
CA LYS A 4 -1.25 -17.14 19.87
C LYS A 4 -1.47 -17.88 18.54
N ASN A 5 -2.40 -18.84 18.50
CA ASN A 5 -2.68 -19.68 17.31
C ASN A 5 -3.80 -19.13 16.41
N LYS A 6 -4.47 -18.03 16.79
CA LYS A 6 -5.59 -17.46 16.03
C LYS A 6 -5.16 -16.46 14.95
N ILE A 7 -3.87 -16.10 14.90
CA ILE A 7 -3.29 -15.22 13.89
C ILE A 7 -2.19 -15.96 13.13
N ASN A 8 -2.13 -15.77 11.82
CA ASN A 8 -1.12 -16.38 10.98
C ASN A 8 -0.05 -15.35 10.62
N ILE A 9 1.19 -15.59 11.02
CA ILE A 9 2.30 -14.67 10.77
C ILE A 9 2.53 -14.38 9.28
N TYR A 10 2.22 -15.34 8.41
CA TYR A 10 2.40 -15.20 6.96
C TYR A 10 1.40 -14.23 6.31
N ASP A 11 0.37 -13.80 7.04
CA ASP A 11 -0.59 -12.79 6.61
C ASP A 11 -0.07 -11.36 6.90
N TYR A 12 1.24 -11.19 7.14
CA TYR A 12 1.89 -9.91 7.44
C TYR A 12 3.27 -9.81 6.79
N SER A 13 3.59 -8.68 6.15
CA SER A 13 4.98 -8.32 5.76
C SER A 13 5.68 -7.50 6.84
N ASP A 14 4.92 -6.73 7.61
CA ASP A 14 5.43 -5.86 8.68
C ASP A 14 5.16 -6.50 10.04
N TYR A 15 6.24 -6.76 10.78
CA TYR A 15 6.18 -7.41 12.08
C TYR A 15 5.42 -6.56 13.10
N ARG A 16 5.40 -5.23 12.96
CA ARG A 16 4.69 -4.35 13.90
C ARG A 16 3.18 -4.49 13.77
N LYS A 17 2.67 -4.61 12.53
CA LYS A 17 1.25 -4.87 12.28
C LYS A 17 0.83 -6.21 12.87
N PHE A 18 1.64 -7.24 12.67
CA PHE A 18 1.43 -8.54 13.31
C PHE A 18 1.33 -8.42 14.85
N LEU A 19 2.28 -7.73 15.48
CA LEU A 19 2.27 -7.55 16.94
C LEU A 19 1.10 -6.68 17.44
N GLN A 20 0.68 -5.70 16.65
CA GLN A 20 -0.44 -4.83 16.99
C GLN A 20 -1.77 -5.57 16.88
N GLU A 21 -1.98 -6.33 15.80
CA GLU A 21 -3.21 -7.12 15.63
C GLU A 21 -3.29 -8.25 16.67
N PHE A 22 -2.15 -8.86 17.02
CA PHE A 22 -2.08 -9.75 18.18
C PHE A 22 -2.55 -9.05 19.47
N TYR A 23 -2.04 -7.84 19.74
CA TYR A 23 -2.42 -7.09 20.92
C TYR A 23 -3.92 -6.77 20.94
N GLU A 24 -4.47 -6.32 19.82
CA GLU A 24 -5.90 -5.99 19.68
C GLU A 24 -6.79 -7.23 19.85
N LEU A 25 -6.37 -8.38 19.31
CA LEU A 25 -7.06 -9.66 19.51
C LEU A 25 -7.07 -10.06 20.98
N GLU A 26 -5.92 -10.07 21.65
CA GLU A 26 -5.84 -10.41 23.08
C GLU A 26 -6.68 -9.44 23.93
N LYS A 27 -6.66 -8.15 23.61
CA LYS A 27 -7.47 -7.12 24.29
C LYS A 27 -8.97 -7.35 24.13
N SER A 28 -9.39 -7.83 22.95
CA SER A 28 -10.80 -8.14 22.68
C SER A 28 -11.28 -9.38 23.43
N LEU A 29 -10.38 -10.33 23.69
CA LEU A 29 -10.66 -11.56 24.44
C LEU A 29 -10.59 -11.34 25.95
N ASP A 30 -9.67 -10.47 26.40
CA ASP A 30 -9.46 -10.11 27.79
C ASP A 30 -9.21 -8.59 27.91
N SER A 31 -10.21 -7.89 28.46
CA SER A 31 -10.15 -6.45 28.66
C SER A 31 -9.07 -6.01 29.66
N SER A 32 -8.53 -6.93 30.47
CA SER A 32 -7.41 -6.65 31.37
C SER A 32 -6.05 -6.68 30.66
N PHE A 33 -5.96 -7.29 29.47
CA PHE A 33 -4.73 -7.29 28.68
C PHE A 33 -4.33 -5.85 28.34
N SER A 34 -3.07 -5.49 28.56
CA SER A 34 -2.60 -4.12 28.34
C SER A 34 -1.16 -4.16 27.83
N TYR A 35 -0.67 -3.02 27.33
CA TYR A 35 0.73 -2.93 26.89
C TYR A 35 1.72 -3.32 28.00
N ARG A 36 1.39 -3.11 29.28
CA ARG A 36 2.22 -3.56 30.41
C ARG A 36 2.22 -5.08 30.53
N VAL A 37 1.05 -5.72 30.40
CA VAL A 37 0.93 -7.18 30.43
C VAL A 37 1.69 -7.81 29.26
N PHE A 38 1.55 -7.25 28.06
CA PHE A 38 2.27 -7.73 26.89
C PHE A 38 3.78 -7.55 27.05
N ALA A 39 4.24 -6.38 27.49
CA ALA A 39 5.65 -6.11 27.70
C ALA A 39 6.28 -7.03 28.76
N ALA A 40 5.57 -7.27 29.87
CA ALA A 40 6.01 -8.22 30.90
C ALA A 40 6.13 -9.64 30.34
N ALA A 41 5.18 -10.06 29.49
CA ALA A 41 5.18 -11.40 28.90
C ALA A 41 6.34 -11.64 27.91
N VAL A 42 6.86 -10.57 27.29
CA VAL A 42 8.05 -10.62 26.42
C VAL A 42 9.29 -10.03 27.10
N GLY A 43 9.28 -9.92 28.44
CA GLY A 43 10.45 -9.52 29.24
C GLY A 43 11.04 -8.15 28.88
N MET A 44 10.20 -7.18 28.53
CA MET A 44 10.65 -5.83 28.15
C MET A 44 9.89 -4.71 28.85
N ASP A 45 10.45 -3.51 28.77
CA ASP A 45 9.80 -2.30 29.26
C ASP A 45 8.58 -1.93 28.39
N ALA A 46 7.49 -1.52 29.04
CA ALA A 46 6.24 -1.19 28.36
C ALA A 46 6.34 0.06 27.48
N SER A 47 7.19 1.03 27.85
CA SER A 47 7.46 2.21 27.02
C SER A 47 8.23 1.82 25.76
N LEU A 48 9.19 0.90 25.88
CA LEU A 48 9.92 0.36 24.73
C LEU A 48 8.99 -0.42 23.79
N LEU A 49 8.15 -1.32 24.30
CA LEU A 49 7.17 -2.05 23.49
C LEU A 49 6.26 -1.08 22.73
N LEU A 50 5.71 -0.08 23.42
CA LEU A 50 4.83 0.92 22.80
C LEU A 50 5.56 1.70 21.71
N LYS A 51 6.82 2.11 21.94
CA LYS A 51 7.63 2.78 20.91
C LYS A 51 7.91 1.89 19.70
N ILE A 52 8.05 0.58 19.89
CA ILE A 52 8.22 -0.38 18.79
C ILE A 52 6.93 -0.48 17.98
N LEU A 53 5.78 -0.66 18.63
CA LEU A 53 4.46 -0.74 17.98
C LEU A 53 4.11 0.56 17.24
N GLN A 54 4.49 1.72 17.78
CA GLN A 54 4.33 3.03 17.13
C GLN A 54 5.33 3.31 16.01
N GLY A 55 6.20 2.36 15.65
CA GLY A 55 7.21 2.56 14.60
C GLY A 55 8.42 3.44 14.99
N LYS A 56 8.46 3.98 16.21
CA LYS A 56 9.54 4.88 16.69
C LYS A 56 10.85 4.16 17.01
N ARG A 57 10.81 2.85 17.20
CA ARG A 57 11.97 1.98 17.47
C ARG A 57 11.82 0.62 16.77
N HIS A 58 12.93 -0.05 16.52
CA HIS A 58 12.97 -1.44 16.05
C HIS A 58 13.25 -2.40 17.21
N ILE A 59 12.84 -3.66 17.03
CA ILE A 59 13.24 -4.75 17.94
C ILE A 59 14.76 -4.94 17.83
N SER A 60 15.47 -4.92 18.96
CA SER A 60 16.91 -5.18 18.97
C SER A 60 17.19 -6.66 18.61
N PRO A 61 18.34 -6.99 18.00
CA PRO A 61 18.68 -8.39 17.68
C PRO A 61 18.55 -9.34 18.87
N LYS A 62 18.97 -8.89 20.06
CA LYS A 62 18.90 -9.65 21.32
C LYS A 62 17.46 -9.97 21.76
N CYS A 63 16.49 -9.16 21.35
CA CYS A 63 15.09 -9.32 21.72
C CYS A 63 14.29 -10.15 20.72
N ILE A 64 14.83 -10.46 19.53
CA ILE A 64 14.08 -11.18 18.49
C ILE A 64 13.70 -12.58 18.98
N ASP A 65 14.65 -13.28 19.60
CA ASP A 65 14.44 -14.64 20.13
C ASP A 65 13.38 -14.67 21.24
N VAL A 66 13.25 -13.59 21.99
CA VAL A 66 12.23 -13.46 23.03
C VAL A 66 10.83 -13.50 22.42
N PHE A 67 10.61 -12.79 21.31
CA PHE A 67 9.34 -12.85 20.59
C PHE A 67 9.12 -14.20 19.90
N VAL A 68 10.15 -14.77 19.27
CA VAL A 68 10.07 -16.10 18.64
C VAL A 68 9.62 -17.15 19.66
N ASN A 69 10.22 -17.14 20.85
CA ASN A 69 9.88 -18.03 21.95
C ASN A 69 8.48 -17.72 22.52
N PHE A 70 8.13 -16.45 22.69
CA PHE A 70 6.82 -16.04 23.17
C PHE A 70 5.70 -16.52 22.25
N PHE A 71 5.83 -16.39 20.93
CA PHE A 71 4.83 -16.85 19.96
C PHE A 71 4.92 -18.34 19.65
N HIS A 72 5.91 -19.06 20.20
CA HIS A 72 6.20 -20.46 19.87
C HIS A 72 6.38 -20.69 18.36
N PHE A 73 7.02 -19.74 17.68
CA PHE A 73 7.35 -19.91 16.27
C PHE A 73 8.42 -20.98 16.10
N LYS A 74 8.07 -22.04 15.36
CA LYS A 74 8.99 -23.12 14.98
C LYS A 74 9.57 -22.86 13.60
N ASP A 75 10.84 -23.21 13.42
CA ASP A 75 11.56 -23.28 12.14
C ASP A 75 11.21 -22.12 11.19
N ALA A 76 10.48 -22.42 10.11
CA ALA A 76 10.09 -21.47 9.08
C ALA A 76 9.38 -20.20 9.60
N LYS A 77 8.53 -20.30 10.63
CA LYS A 77 7.87 -19.12 11.21
C LYS A 77 8.85 -18.22 11.96
N ALA A 78 9.86 -18.81 12.60
CA ALA A 78 10.89 -18.06 13.32
C ALA A 78 11.79 -17.30 12.34
N GLU A 79 12.22 -17.98 11.27
CA GLU A 79 12.99 -17.37 10.19
C GLU A 79 12.19 -16.27 9.51
N TYR A 80 10.91 -16.51 9.20
CA TYR A 80 10.03 -15.51 8.60
C TYR A 80 9.90 -14.26 9.48
N PHE A 81 9.71 -14.42 10.80
CA PHE A 81 9.66 -13.28 11.73
C PHE A 81 10.97 -12.49 11.77
N ARG A 82 12.12 -13.17 11.74
CA ARG A 82 13.44 -12.49 11.66
C ARG A 82 13.56 -11.70 10.38
N GLU A 83 13.14 -12.28 9.26
CA GLU A 83 13.19 -11.65 7.95
C GLU A 83 12.26 -10.41 7.89
N MET A 84 11.08 -10.47 8.51
CA MET A 84 10.19 -9.30 8.62
C MET A 84 10.84 -8.14 9.38
N ILE A 85 11.63 -8.46 10.42
CA ILE A 85 12.39 -7.45 11.18
C ILE A 85 13.55 -6.90 10.36
N ALA A 86 14.25 -7.75 9.59
CA ALA A 86 15.33 -7.34 8.70
C ALA A 86 14.80 -6.41 7.59
N TYR A 87 13.74 -6.81 6.91
CA TYR A 87 12.99 -5.99 5.94
C TYR A 87 12.61 -4.63 6.53
N GLY A 88 12.03 -4.61 7.73
CA GLY A 88 11.66 -3.35 8.37
C GLY A 88 12.85 -2.44 8.72
N LYS A 89 14.06 -3.00 8.92
CA LYS A 89 15.28 -2.25 9.29
C LYS A 89 16.10 -1.79 8.09
N ALA A 90 15.85 -2.32 6.89
CA ALA A 90 16.59 -1.98 5.70
C ALA A 90 16.50 -0.46 5.42
N LYS A 91 17.63 0.13 4.98
CA LYS A 91 17.77 1.60 4.84
C LYS A 91 17.87 2.08 3.41
N ASN A 92 18.31 1.23 2.49
CA ASN A 92 18.43 1.55 1.07
C ASN A 92 17.44 0.69 0.26
N ASP A 93 17.11 1.16 -0.94
CA ASP A 93 16.07 0.55 -1.76
C ASP A 93 16.43 -0.86 -2.25
N GLU A 94 17.73 -1.15 -2.42
CA GLU A 94 18.23 -2.45 -2.85
C GLU A 94 18.04 -3.53 -1.77
N ASP A 95 18.44 -3.24 -0.52
CA ASP A 95 18.25 -4.12 0.64
C ASP A 95 16.76 -4.31 0.93
N VAL A 96 15.98 -3.23 0.85
CA VAL A 96 14.52 -3.28 1.03
C VAL A 96 13.91 -4.24 0.01
N ARG A 97 14.31 -4.15 -1.27
CA ARG A 97 13.84 -5.04 -2.33
C ARG A 97 14.28 -6.49 -2.09
N SER A 98 15.54 -6.71 -1.74
CA SER A 98 16.11 -8.04 -1.52
C SER A 98 15.42 -8.80 -0.38
N HIS A 99 15.25 -8.14 0.77
CA HIS A 99 14.53 -8.71 1.91
C HIS A 99 13.06 -8.96 1.59
N PHE A 100 12.45 -8.05 0.84
CA PHE A 100 11.08 -8.20 0.40
C PHE A 100 10.88 -9.43 -0.51
N GLU A 101 11.74 -9.62 -1.52
CA GLU A 101 11.71 -10.80 -2.38
C GLU A 101 11.91 -12.10 -1.59
N THR A 102 12.76 -12.07 -0.56
CA THR A 102 12.99 -13.19 0.35
C THR A 102 11.74 -13.52 1.17
N LEU A 103 11.08 -12.52 1.77
CA LEU A 103 9.80 -12.72 2.48
C LEU A 103 8.75 -13.40 1.61
N GLN A 104 8.60 -12.96 0.36
CA GLN A 104 7.63 -13.56 -0.57
C GLN A 104 7.95 -15.03 -0.85
N LYS A 105 9.23 -15.38 -1.02
CA LYS A 105 9.69 -16.76 -1.24
C LYS A 105 9.48 -17.66 -0.01
N MET A 106 9.37 -17.10 1.20
CA MET A 106 9.17 -17.87 2.43
C MET A 106 7.70 -18.14 2.76
N ARG A 107 6.76 -17.36 2.20
CA ARG A 107 5.33 -17.54 2.49
C ARG A 107 4.78 -18.84 1.90
N PRO A 108 3.77 -19.48 2.52
CA PRO A 108 2.99 -20.53 1.86
C PRO A 108 2.32 -20.00 0.58
N ALA A 109 2.12 -20.87 -0.42
CA ALA A 109 1.55 -20.49 -1.72
C ALA A 109 0.21 -19.74 -1.60
N ALA A 110 -0.69 -20.21 -0.72
CA ALA A 110 -1.98 -19.56 -0.47
C ALA A 110 -1.86 -18.12 0.06
N CYS A 111 -0.83 -17.81 0.87
CA CYS A 111 -0.58 -16.45 1.35
C CYS A 111 0.12 -15.57 0.28
N ARG A 112 0.78 -16.17 -0.72
CA ARG A 112 1.36 -15.45 -1.86
C ARG A 112 0.29 -15.00 -2.84
N GLU A 113 -0.74 -15.79 -3.11
CA GLU A 113 -1.78 -15.49 -4.11
C GLU A 113 -2.52 -14.17 -3.82
N LEU A 114 -2.93 -13.95 -2.56
CA LEU A 114 -3.61 -12.73 -2.11
C LEU A 114 -2.73 -11.50 -2.20
N ASP A 115 -1.44 -11.70 -1.97
CA ASP A 115 -0.45 -10.66 -2.05
C ASP A 115 -0.16 -10.36 -3.52
N GLU A 116 0.29 -11.34 -4.31
CA GLU A 116 0.51 -11.28 -5.78
C GLU A 116 -0.62 -10.58 -6.51
N ALA A 117 -1.86 -10.86 -6.11
CA ALA A 117 -3.04 -10.18 -6.61
C ALA A 117 -2.94 -8.65 -6.44
N ARG A 118 -2.60 -8.18 -5.24
CA ARG A 118 -2.38 -6.76 -4.94
C ARG A 118 -1.12 -6.18 -5.61
N TYR A 119 -0.05 -6.96 -5.81
CA TYR A 119 1.13 -6.52 -6.59
C TYR A 119 0.76 -6.29 -8.05
N ARG A 120 0.04 -7.24 -8.66
CA ARG A 120 -0.38 -7.17 -10.06
C ARG A 120 -1.16 -5.88 -10.33
N TYR A 121 -1.97 -5.43 -9.38
CA TYR A 121 -2.71 -4.17 -9.51
C TYR A 121 -1.83 -2.92 -9.68
N PHE A 122 -0.67 -2.86 -9.03
CA PHE A 122 0.27 -1.73 -9.16
C PHE A 122 1.43 -2.00 -10.12
N GLN A 123 1.52 -3.21 -10.69
CA GLN A 123 2.59 -3.60 -11.60
C GLN A 123 2.62 -2.75 -12.87
N GLN A 124 1.44 -2.30 -13.31
CA GLN A 124 1.29 -1.44 -14.48
C GLN A 124 0.55 -0.17 -14.07
N TRP A 125 1.07 0.99 -14.47
CA TRP A 125 0.48 2.29 -14.13
C TRP A 125 -0.99 2.41 -14.59
N TYR A 126 -1.35 1.70 -15.66
CA TYR A 126 -2.68 1.78 -16.26
C TYR A 126 -3.72 0.87 -15.60
N TYR A 127 -3.34 -0.08 -14.73
CA TYR A 127 -4.33 -0.96 -14.09
C TYR A 127 -5.28 -0.19 -13.15
N PRO A 128 -4.78 0.70 -12.26
CA PRO A 128 -5.67 1.54 -11.46
C PRO A 128 -6.50 2.50 -12.31
N MET A 129 -5.90 3.05 -13.38
CA MET A 129 -6.59 3.95 -14.31
C MET A 129 -7.72 3.23 -15.05
N ILE A 130 -7.49 2.03 -15.58
CA ILE A 130 -8.51 1.21 -16.25
C ILE A 130 -9.62 0.84 -15.28
N ARG A 131 -9.31 0.50 -14.03
CA ARG A 131 -10.33 0.25 -13.01
C ARG A 131 -11.27 1.45 -12.87
N SER A 132 -10.74 2.67 -12.77
CA SER A 132 -11.57 3.89 -12.75
C SER A 132 -12.27 4.15 -14.08
N ALA A 133 -11.64 3.82 -15.22
CA ALA A 133 -12.22 4.03 -16.53
C ALA A 133 -13.45 3.12 -16.78
N LEU A 134 -13.57 1.97 -16.10
CA LEU A 134 -14.78 1.13 -16.16
C LEU A 134 -16.03 1.80 -15.58
N ASP A 135 -15.87 2.78 -14.68
CA ASP A 135 -17.00 3.60 -14.20
C ASP A 135 -17.47 4.59 -15.26
N VAL A 136 -16.53 5.13 -16.04
CA VAL A 136 -16.77 6.13 -17.10
C VAL A 136 -17.25 5.48 -18.41
N PHE A 137 -16.59 4.39 -18.81
CA PHE A 137 -16.75 3.74 -20.10
C PHE A 137 -17.63 2.50 -19.99
N ASN A 138 -18.56 2.32 -20.94
CA ASN A 138 -19.46 1.17 -20.99
C ASN A 138 -18.76 -0.06 -21.60
N TYR A 139 -17.78 -0.60 -20.89
CA TYR A 139 -17.02 -1.78 -21.34
C TYR A 139 -17.83 -3.06 -21.14
N ARG A 140 -18.05 -3.83 -22.21
CA ARG A 140 -18.83 -5.08 -22.22
C ARG A 140 -18.02 -6.29 -22.66
N GLY A 141 -16.80 -6.09 -23.13
CA GLY A 141 -15.92 -7.18 -23.57
C GLY A 141 -14.79 -6.69 -24.46
N THR A 142 -14.03 -7.65 -25.01
CA THR A 142 -12.83 -7.41 -25.82
C THR A 142 -13.11 -6.54 -27.05
N GLN A 143 -14.33 -6.58 -27.61
CA GLN A 143 -14.73 -5.73 -28.72
C GLN A 143 -14.66 -4.22 -28.40
N ASP A 144 -14.75 -3.85 -27.12
CA ASP A 144 -14.72 -2.46 -26.66
C ASP A 144 -13.31 -1.99 -26.26
N ALA A 145 -12.33 -2.91 -26.21
CA ALA A 145 -11.01 -2.65 -25.67
C ALA A 145 -10.23 -1.60 -26.48
N ALA A 146 -10.31 -1.65 -27.80
CA ALA A 146 -9.68 -0.65 -28.67
C ALA A 146 -10.28 0.74 -28.43
N ALA A 147 -11.60 0.84 -28.34
CA ALA A 147 -12.30 2.11 -28.12
C ALA A 147 -11.97 2.72 -26.75
N LEU A 148 -11.93 1.90 -25.69
CA LEU A 148 -11.49 2.33 -24.37
C LEU A 148 -10.03 2.81 -24.39
N GLY A 149 -9.14 2.05 -25.02
CA GLY A 149 -7.72 2.38 -25.13
C GLY A 149 -7.45 3.71 -25.85
N GLU A 150 -8.26 4.04 -26.87
CA GLU A 150 -8.20 5.33 -27.58
C GLU A 150 -8.64 6.53 -26.72
N CYS A 151 -9.52 6.30 -25.74
CA CYS A 151 -9.94 7.33 -24.78
C CYS A 151 -8.89 7.58 -23.69
N CYS A 152 -7.93 6.67 -23.50
CA CYS A 152 -6.90 6.79 -22.47
C CYS A 152 -5.83 7.82 -22.83
N ILE A 153 -5.23 8.43 -21.80
CA ILE A 153 -4.11 9.37 -21.95
C ILE A 153 -2.97 8.92 -21.02
N PRO A 154 -1.85 8.44 -21.56
CA PRO A 154 -1.60 8.11 -22.97
C PRO A 154 -2.50 6.98 -23.48
N LYS A 155 -2.65 6.89 -24.81
CA LYS A 155 -3.43 5.83 -25.46
C LYS A 155 -2.88 4.46 -25.12
N LEU A 156 -3.77 3.49 -24.97
CA LEU A 156 -3.45 2.08 -24.71
C LEU A 156 -3.87 1.23 -25.90
N SER A 157 -3.13 0.15 -26.17
CA SER A 157 -3.56 -0.84 -27.14
C SER A 157 -4.73 -1.67 -26.60
N ALA A 158 -5.53 -2.26 -27.49
CA ALA A 158 -6.62 -3.17 -27.11
C ALA A 158 -6.10 -4.30 -26.19
N SER A 159 -4.95 -4.89 -26.52
CA SER A 159 -4.34 -5.94 -25.70
C SER A 159 -3.96 -5.45 -24.30
N GLN A 160 -3.48 -4.21 -24.13
CA GLN A 160 -3.19 -3.66 -22.80
C GLN A 160 -4.47 -3.50 -21.97
N VAL A 161 -5.56 -3.04 -22.60
CA VAL A 161 -6.87 -2.89 -21.95
C VAL A 161 -7.44 -4.25 -21.56
N GLU A 162 -7.41 -5.23 -22.47
CA GLU A 162 -7.87 -6.60 -22.22
C GLU A 162 -7.11 -7.23 -21.05
N ASN A 163 -5.77 -7.19 -21.09
CA ASN A 163 -4.93 -7.72 -20.01
C ASN A 163 -5.22 -7.03 -18.66
N ALA A 164 -5.47 -5.72 -18.67
CA ALA A 164 -5.83 -4.99 -17.46
C ALA A 164 -7.20 -5.41 -16.92
N VAL A 165 -8.22 -5.52 -17.77
CA VAL A 165 -9.57 -5.93 -17.34
C VAL A 165 -9.56 -7.37 -16.84
N ASP A 166 -8.88 -8.28 -17.53
CA ASP A 166 -8.75 -9.68 -17.11
C ASP A 166 -8.03 -9.80 -15.77
N ALA A 167 -6.96 -9.03 -15.57
CA ALA A 167 -6.31 -8.94 -14.27
C ALA A 167 -7.31 -8.45 -13.22
N LEU A 168 -8.01 -7.34 -13.44
CA LEU A 168 -8.98 -6.79 -12.48
C LEU A 168 -10.10 -7.79 -12.13
N LEU A 169 -10.57 -8.59 -13.08
CA LEU A 169 -11.54 -9.67 -12.87
C LEU A 169 -10.95 -10.79 -11.99
N GLN A 170 -9.75 -11.27 -12.30
CA GLN A 170 -9.04 -12.28 -11.49
C GLN A 170 -8.79 -11.81 -10.06
N LEU A 171 -8.54 -10.51 -9.89
CA LEU A 171 -8.29 -9.87 -8.61
C LEU A 171 -9.57 -9.60 -7.80
N GLY A 172 -10.75 -9.84 -8.38
CA GLY A 172 -12.03 -9.47 -7.78
C GLY A 172 -12.22 -7.95 -7.63
N LEU A 173 -11.45 -7.15 -8.35
CA LEU A 173 -11.51 -5.68 -8.36
C LEU A 173 -12.47 -5.13 -9.42
N ALA A 174 -12.89 -5.98 -10.36
CA ALA A 174 -13.97 -5.77 -11.30
C ALA A 174 -14.88 -7.02 -11.36
N ARG A 175 -16.12 -6.85 -11.82
CA ARG A 175 -17.08 -7.93 -12.06
C ARG A 175 -17.98 -7.62 -13.24
N ALA A 176 -18.49 -8.65 -13.91
CA ALA A 176 -19.59 -8.48 -14.86
C ALA A 176 -20.93 -8.36 -14.11
N ASN A 177 -21.71 -7.34 -14.43
CA ASN A 177 -23.09 -7.22 -13.96
C ASN A 177 -24.03 -8.08 -14.80
N LYS A 178 -25.30 -8.20 -14.37
CA LYS A 178 -26.34 -8.99 -15.06
C LYS A 178 -26.52 -8.60 -16.53
N ASP A 179 -26.30 -7.32 -16.86
CA ASP A 179 -26.45 -6.80 -18.22
C ASP A 179 -25.19 -6.97 -19.08
N GLY A 180 -24.16 -7.69 -18.59
CA GLY A 180 -22.90 -7.96 -19.29
C GLY A 180 -21.87 -6.82 -19.25
N ARG A 181 -22.18 -5.67 -18.63
CA ARG A 181 -21.20 -4.59 -18.42
C ARG A 181 -20.22 -4.99 -17.32
N VAL A 182 -18.93 -4.76 -17.55
CA VAL A 182 -17.89 -4.89 -16.53
C VAL A 182 -17.83 -3.61 -15.71
N VAL A 183 -17.94 -3.74 -14.38
CA VAL A 183 -17.89 -2.62 -13.44
C VAL A 183 -16.89 -2.91 -12.32
N PRO A 184 -16.29 -1.88 -11.69
CA PRO A 184 -15.49 -2.07 -10.50
C PRO A 184 -16.29 -2.67 -9.35
N THR A 185 -15.63 -3.39 -8.45
CA THR A 185 -16.24 -3.85 -7.20
C THR A 185 -16.01 -2.84 -6.08
N ASP A 186 -16.83 -2.93 -5.02
CA ASP A 186 -16.64 -2.19 -3.77
C ASP A 186 -15.45 -2.71 -2.94
N ALA A 187 -14.65 -3.62 -3.49
CA ALA A 187 -13.43 -4.10 -2.85
C ALA A 187 -12.49 -2.91 -2.64
N HIS A 188 -12.45 -2.41 -1.41
CA HIS A 188 -11.52 -1.38 -1.04
C HIS A 188 -10.11 -1.97 -1.02
N LEU A 189 -9.31 -1.59 -2.00
CA LEU A 189 -7.86 -1.60 -1.86
C LEU A 189 -7.50 -0.56 -0.81
N LYS A 190 -7.65 -0.92 0.47
CA LYS A 190 -6.90 -0.24 1.51
C LYS A 190 -5.44 -0.56 1.19
N THR A 191 -4.75 0.40 0.58
CA THR A 191 -3.30 0.41 0.52
C THR A 191 -2.82 0.48 1.95
N MET A 192 -2.78 -0.66 2.64
CA MET A 192 -2.26 -0.75 3.97
C MET A 192 -0.80 -0.28 3.87
N GLU A 193 -0.45 0.78 4.57
CA GLU A 193 0.70 1.67 4.32
C GLU A 193 2.11 1.03 4.35
N HIS A 194 2.23 -0.29 4.53
CA HIS A 194 3.52 -0.98 4.70
C HIS A 194 3.74 -2.20 3.80
N TRP A 195 2.88 -2.41 2.81
CA TRP A 195 2.84 -3.71 2.16
C TRP A 195 3.75 -3.88 0.96
N LEU A 196 4.38 -2.82 0.42
CA LEU A 196 4.99 -2.94 -0.90
C LEU A 196 5.88 -1.76 -1.37
N SER A 197 7.04 -1.54 -0.77
CA SER A 197 7.88 -0.38 -1.15
C SER A 197 8.30 -0.37 -2.63
N ALA A 198 8.77 -1.49 -3.19
CA ALA A 198 9.33 -1.51 -4.55
C ALA A 198 8.27 -1.28 -5.65
N CYS A 199 7.20 -2.08 -5.71
CA CYS A 199 6.18 -1.90 -6.76
C CYS A 199 5.38 -0.59 -6.60
N ILE A 200 5.17 -0.11 -5.37
CA ILE A 200 4.54 1.20 -5.16
C ILE A 200 5.49 2.30 -5.61
N SER A 201 6.80 2.19 -5.34
CA SER A 201 7.80 3.13 -5.87
C SER A 201 7.86 3.12 -7.39
N ASP A 202 7.82 1.96 -8.05
CA ASP A 202 7.80 1.85 -9.52
C ASP A 202 6.53 2.47 -10.10
N TYR A 203 5.38 2.19 -9.48
CA TYR A 203 4.11 2.82 -9.83
C TYR A 203 4.16 4.34 -9.66
N GLN A 204 4.59 4.82 -8.49
CA GLN A 204 4.70 6.26 -8.20
C GLN A 204 5.66 6.96 -9.16
N SER A 205 6.79 6.32 -9.48
CA SER A 205 7.76 6.80 -10.48
C SER A 205 7.10 6.92 -11.86
N SER A 206 6.38 5.88 -12.30
CA SER A 206 5.66 5.88 -13.58
C SER A 206 4.62 6.99 -13.65
N ILE A 207 3.85 7.19 -12.57
CA ILE A 207 2.85 8.25 -12.48
C ILE A 207 3.48 9.65 -12.45
N ALA A 208 4.63 9.83 -11.79
CA ALA A 208 5.37 11.08 -11.81
C ALA A 208 5.90 11.41 -13.21
N GLU A 209 6.38 10.40 -13.95
CA GLU A 209 6.79 10.56 -15.34
C GLU A 209 5.62 10.97 -16.24
N LEU A 210 4.44 10.38 -16.06
CA LEU A 210 3.22 10.79 -16.76
C LEU A 210 2.83 12.24 -16.43
N ALA A 211 2.91 12.65 -15.17
CA ALA A 211 2.69 14.04 -14.77
C ALA A 211 3.68 14.99 -15.47
N GLY A 212 4.96 14.61 -15.55
CA GLY A 212 5.97 15.35 -16.31
C GLY A 212 5.63 15.48 -17.80
N LYS A 213 5.25 14.36 -18.45
CA LYS A 213 4.84 14.34 -19.86
C LYS A 213 3.59 15.19 -20.12
N SER A 214 2.65 15.27 -19.17
CA SER A 214 1.44 16.09 -19.32
C SER A 214 1.73 17.59 -19.46
N ILE A 215 2.87 18.07 -18.98
CA ILE A 215 3.27 19.48 -19.11
C ILE A 215 3.36 19.88 -20.59
N GLN A 216 3.86 18.98 -21.43
CA GLN A 216 4.04 19.20 -22.86
C GLN A 216 2.80 18.77 -23.68
N ASN A 217 2.13 17.70 -23.25
CA ASN A 217 1.11 17.02 -24.05
C ASN A 217 -0.35 17.37 -23.66
N THR A 218 -0.55 18.13 -22.59
CA THR A 218 -1.89 18.49 -22.10
C THR A 218 -2.03 20.03 -22.02
N PRO A 219 -3.09 20.62 -22.62
CA PRO A 219 -3.35 22.06 -22.54
C PRO A 219 -3.41 22.55 -21.09
N LYS A 220 -2.97 23.79 -20.85
CA LYS A 220 -2.85 24.37 -19.49
C LYS A 220 -4.19 24.37 -18.76
N GLU A 221 -5.30 24.53 -19.47
CA GLU A 221 -6.65 24.59 -18.93
C GLU A 221 -7.16 23.21 -18.48
N LYS A 222 -6.50 22.13 -18.92
CA LYS A 222 -6.84 20.73 -18.61
C LYS A 222 -5.85 20.05 -17.67
N ARG A 223 -4.86 20.79 -17.15
CA ARG A 223 -3.89 20.29 -16.16
C ARG A 223 -3.68 21.30 -15.04
N ASP A 224 -3.61 20.81 -13.81
CA ASP A 224 -3.24 21.62 -12.65
C ASP A 224 -1.91 21.11 -12.10
N ILE A 225 -0.84 21.81 -12.46
CA ILE A 225 0.52 21.52 -11.99
C ILE A 225 1.12 22.80 -11.46
N SER A 226 1.39 22.81 -10.16
CA SER A 226 2.04 23.91 -9.44
C SER A 226 3.29 23.40 -8.73
N THR A 227 4.30 24.27 -8.62
CA THR A 227 5.59 23.93 -8.01
C THR A 227 6.00 24.99 -7.00
N LEU A 228 6.52 24.55 -5.85
CA LEU A 228 7.07 25.42 -4.81
C LEU A 228 8.45 24.88 -4.41
N THR A 229 9.43 25.77 -4.22
CA THR A 229 10.74 25.45 -3.65
C THR A 229 10.91 26.23 -2.36
N MET A 230 11.18 25.54 -1.25
CA MET A 230 11.19 26.14 0.09
C MET A 230 12.39 25.64 0.90
N ALA A 231 12.98 26.54 1.70
CA ALA A 231 13.89 26.17 2.79
C ALA A 231 13.05 25.96 4.06
N LEU A 232 13.11 24.77 4.64
CA LEU A 232 12.25 24.35 5.74
C LEU A 232 13.05 23.65 6.85
N ASP A 233 12.66 23.86 8.10
CA ASP A 233 13.06 23.01 9.21
C ASP A 233 12.17 21.75 9.32
N SER A 234 12.57 20.80 10.16
CA SER A 234 11.85 19.53 10.36
C SER A 234 10.44 19.70 10.92
N GLN A 235 10.20 20.69 11.80
CA GLN A 235 8.86 20.96 12.33
C GLN A 235 7.93 21.52 11.26
N GLN A 236 8.44 22.37 10.38
CA GLN A 236 7.71 22.91 9.24
C GLN A 236 7.36 21.80 8.24
N ILE A 237 8.27 20.87 7.97
CA ILE A 237 8.01 19.70 7.11
C ILE A 237 6.85 18.86 7.69
N ASP A 238 6.84 18.60 8.99
CA ASP A 238 5.78 17.82 9.63
C ASP A 238 4.42 18.53 9.57
N LYS A 239 4.37 19.86 9.79
CA LYS A 239 3.15 20.67 9.61
C LYS A 239 2.62 20.60 8.18
N ILE A 240 3.51 20.66 7.16
CA ILE A 240 3.10 20.55 5.76
C ILE A 240 2.54 19.15 5.47
N ARG A 241 3.15 18.08 6.01
CA ARG A 241 2.61 16.71 5.88
C ARG A 241 1.20 16.59 6.46
N GLU A 242 0.93 17.22 7.60
CA GLU A 242 -0.42 17.27 8.18
C GLU A 242 -1.42 18.01 7.28
N ILE A 243 -1.01 19.14 6.70
CA ILE A 243 -1.84 19.88 5.73
C ILE A 243 -2.16 18.98 4.54
N LEU A 244 -1.16 18.35 3.93
CA LEU A 244 -1.37 17.43 2.80
C LEU A 244 -2.29 16.25 3.17
N ALA A 245 -2.19 15.71 4.38
CA ALA A 245 -3.10 14.67 4.86
C ALA A 245 -4.55 15.17 4.98
N LYS A 246 -4.76 16.37 5.54
CA LYS A 246 -6.08 17.01 5.64
C LYS A 246 -6.66 17.32 4.27
N THR A 247 -5.85 17.85 3.34
CA THR A 247 -6.27 18.16 1.97
C THR A 247 -6.68 16.90 1.21
N ARG A 248 -5.89 15.82 1.28
CA ARG A 248 -6.27 14.52 0.68
C ARG A 248 -7.64 14.06 1.17
N LYS A 249 -7.87 14.11 2.48
CA LYS A 249 -9.18 13.75 3.08
C LYS A 249 -10.29 14.66 2.59
N ALA A 250 -10.05 15.96 2.51
CA ALA A 250 -11.03 16.92 2.00
C ALA A 250 -11.42 16.65 0.54
N ILE A 251 -10.44 16.34 -0.33
CA ILE A 251 -10.71 16.02 -1.75
C ILE A 251 -11.50 14.73 -1.89
N VAL A 252 -11.15 13.68 -1.15
CA VAL A 252 -11.95 12.43 -1.13
C VAL A 252 -13.40 12.72 -0.72
N ASN A 253 -13.60 13.61 0.26
CA ASN A 253 -14.94 14.01 0.68
C ASN A 253 -15.69 14.82 -0.40
N VAL A 254 -15.01 15.63 -1.22
CA VAL A 254 -15.66 16.34 -2.35
C VAL A 254 -16.32 15.35 -3.31
N VAL A 255 -15.68 14.19 -3.52
CA VAL A 255 -16.18 13.17 -4.43
C VAL A 255 -17.45 12.49 -3.90
N ASN A 256 -17.77 12.59 -2.59
CA ASN A 256 -18.97 12.11 -1.87
C ASN A 256 -19.33 10.61 -2.03
N ALA A 257 -19.44 10.12 -3.28
CA ALA A 257 -19.56 8.73 -3.68
C ALA A 257 -18.56 8.43 -4.81
N MET A 258 -17.80 7.33 -4.70
CA MET A 258 -16.96 6.82 -5.77
C MET A 258 -17.53 5.49 -6.28
N PRO A 259 -18.09 5.44 -7.49
CA PRO A 259 -18.28 6.53 -8.46
C PRO A 259 -19.51 7.43 -8.18
N PRO A 260 -19.52 8.70 -8.66
CA PRO A 260 -20.75 9.50 -8.76
C PRO A 260 -21.72 8.94 -9.82
N GLN A 261 -23.00 9.36 -9.78
CA GLN A 261 -24.02 8.89 -10.74
C GLN A 261 -23.64 9.14 -12.21
N ILE A 262 -22.89 10.21 -12.47
CA ILE A 262 -22.36 10.56 -13.78
C ILE A 262 -20.83 10.67 -13.64
N CYS A 263 -20.12 9.83 -14.38
CA CYS A 263 -18.67 9.83 -14.50
C CYS A 263 -18.30 10.01 -15.97
N ASP A 264 -17.61 11.10 -16.32
CA ASP A 264 -17.24 11.41 -17.70
C ASP A 264 -15.72 11.36 -17.94
N SER A 265 -14.92 11.32 -16.87
CA SER A 265 -13.48 11.48 -16.95
C SER A 265 -12.76 10.84 -15.76
N VAL A 266 -11.52 10.41 -16.00
CA VAL A 266 -10.62 9.88 -14.97
C VAL A 266 -9.45 10.84 -14.83
N TYR A 267 -9.23 11.33 -13.61
CA TYR A 267 -8.10 12.20 -13.27
C TYR A 267 -7.19 11.53 -12.24
N GLN A 268 -5.89 11.64 -12.47
CA GLN A 268 -4.86 11.26 -11.51
C GLN A 268 -4.36 12.52 -10.79
N LEU A 269 -4.49 12.56 -9.46
CA LEU A 269 -3.96 13.63 -8.61
C LEU A 269 -2.79 13.11 -7.78
N ASN A 270 -1.66 13.82 -7.83
CA ASN A 270 -0.44 13.47 -7.13
C ASN A 270 -0.02 14.58 -6.17
N PHE A 271 0.31 14.22 -4.93
CA PHE A 271 0.95 15.12 -3.97
C PHE A 271 2.39 14.69 -3.77
N GLN A 272 3.34 15.57 -4.10
CA GLN A 272 4.76 15.27 -4.04
C GLN A 272 5.46 16.29 -3.13
N LEU A 273 6.09 15.80 -2.07
CA LEU A 273 6.97 16.56 -1.18
C LEU A 273 8.23 15.73 -0.98
N PHE A 274 9.36 16.20 -1.51
CA PHE A 274 10.63 15.47 -1.50
C PHE A 274 11.80 16.42 -1.20
N PRO A 275 12.86 15.93 -0.57
CA PRO A 275 14.03 16.75 -0.29
C PRO A 275 14.80 17.05 -1.59
N MET A 276 15.15 18.32 -1.80
CA MET A 276 16.03 18.77 -2.89
C MET A 276 17.48 18.98 -2.43
N MET A 277 17.68 19.12 -1.12
CA MET A 277 18.96 19.29 -0.47
C MET A 277 18.81 18.84 1.00
N LYS A 278 19.82 18.22 1.57
CA LYS A 278 19.98 18.08 3.03
C LYS A 278 21.33 18.66 3.41
N LYS A 279 21.37 19.47 4.45
CA LYS A 279 22.63 19.85 5.09
C LYS A 279 23.13 18.64 5.87
N GLU A 280 24.39 18.24 5.66
CA GLU A 280 25.01 17.20 6.50
C GLU A 280 25.01 17.65 7.96
N GLU A 281 24.64 16.74 8.86
CA GLU A 281 24.79 16.96 10.30
C GLU A 281 26.31 16.94 10.60
N GLN A 282 26.86 18.09 10.98
CA GLN A 282 28.23 18.19 11.53
C GLN A 282 28.26 17.71 12.98
#